data_AF-A0AAN8NHF4-F1
#
_entry.id   AF-A0AAN8NHF4-F1
#
_cell.length_a   1.000
_cell.length_b   1.000
_cell.length_c   1.000
_cell.angle_alpha   90.00
_cell.angle_beta   90.00
_cell.angle_gamma   90.00
#
_symmetry.space_group_name_H-M   'P 1'
#
loop_
_entity.id
_entity.type
_entity.pdbx_description
1 polymer ?
#
loop_
_entity_poly.entity_id
_entity_poly.type
_entity_poly.pdbx_seq_one_letter_code
_entity_poly.pdbx_strand_id
1 'polypeptide(L)'
;MPVKQLQPECQKCGNTSNLFYCGRCSAVQYCSAAHQTQDSKQHLPACSRIWDRLSPIQQCEELPLDDILSVDSPITSSIPADNTYPVFNTHGTVRQVDQSLRMSLIGICIKQNTHASLKLAIEQIRMLARYRIAPPLFFVPILLRMGADGICYNLLSIERRITACEKEGGETVALQRLYREAQSIMEGEEFGCDVFEDLRHWVFWSPMPSPRSMAALVFVLQVWIDDLENAVQFDRTIATSLRRKLNYDTVEIIRGYLFETEVMIGNRKVLQDRAEKVLQELKRHQDYVLKASCYSNREFWEQLILGAKARIINGNIGTPREAGATVGFPSFSGHNSEDLAVFRRILLDDESAFRYLTDFFERQPLYLKGPSSGRGLDWVRVWQEVSRLTTARSDALQDGSS
;
A
#
# COMPACT_ATOMS: atom_id res chain seq x y z
N MET A 1 -12.19 -9.76 12.78
CA MET A 1 -13.00 -9.49 11.57
C MET A 1 -12.03 -9.01 10.51
N PRO A 2 -12.11 -9.51 9.26
CA PRO A 2 -11.18 -9.12 8.20
C PRO A 2 -11.26 -7.62 7.93
N VAL A 3 -10.21 -7.04 7.34
CA VAL A 3 -10.20 -5.65 6.86
C VAL A 3 -11.49 -5.42 6.09
N LYS A 4 -12.36 -4.51 6.56
CA LYS A 4 -13.50 -4.09 5.74
C LYS A 4 -12.94 -3.34 4.54
N GLN A 5 -12.77 -4.06 3.43
CA GLN A 5 -12.41 -3.48 2.14
C GLN A 5 -13.44 -2.40 1.81
N LEU A 6 -12.97 -1.23 1.38
CA LEU A 6 -13.86 -0.16 0.95
C LEU A 6 -14.53 -0.59 -0.35
N GLN A 7 -15.74 -1.11 -0.25
CA GLN A 7 -16.57 -1.45 -1.40
C GLN A 7 -17.27 -0.19 -1.95
N PRO A 8 -17.63 -0.17 -3.24
CA PRO A 8 -18.51 0.86 -3.78
C PRO A 8 -19.85 0.80 -3.03
N GLU A 9 -20.16 1.84 -2.27
CA GLU A 9 -21.41 1.93 -1.51
C GLU A 9 -21.99 3.35 -1.55
N CYS A 10 -23.31 3.44 -1.38
CA CYS A 10 -24.00 4.71 -1.25
C CYS A 10 -23.59 5.37 0.06
N GLN A 11 -23.05 6.59 -0.01
CA GLN A 11 -22.60 7.35 1.16
C GLN A 11 -23.68 7.53 2.23
N LYS A 12 -24.95 7.51 1.83
CA LYS A 12 -26.08 7.76 2.72
C LYS A 12 -26.62 6.51 3.40
N CYS A 13 -26.71 5.39 2.68
CA CYS A 13 -27.42 4.19 3.15
C CYS A 13 -26.61 2.89 3.08
N GLY A 14 -25.39 2.91 2.53
CA GLY A 14 -24.54 1.73 2.38
C GLY A 14 -24.97 0.74 1.27
N ASN A 15 -26.02 1.04 0.50
CA ASN A 15 -26.41 0.19 -0.62
C ASN A 15 -25.27 0.12 -1.66
N THR A 16 -24.95 -1.06 -2.16
CA THR A 16 -23.86 -1.30 -3.12
C THR A 16 -24.35 -1.36 -4.58
N SER A 17 -25.66 -1.27 -4.81
CA SER A 17 -26.28 -1.38 -6.14
C SER A 17 -26.70 -0.03 -6.73
N ASN A 18 -26.68 0.05 -8.07
CA ASN A 18 -27.16 1.19 -8.87
C ASN A 18 -26.56 2.53 -8.44
N LEU A 19 -25.25 2.55 -8.22
CA LEU A 19 -24.52 3.72 -7.77
C LEU A 19 -24.20 4.67 -8.91
N PHE A 20 -24.41 5.95 -8.70
CA PHE A 20 -23.90 7.02 -9.55
C PHE A 20 -23.05 7.99 -8.75
N TYR A 21 -22.11 8.63 -9.43
CA TYR A 21 -21.19 9.59 -8.83
C TYR A 21 -21.84 10.96 -8.64
N CYS A 22 -21.43 11.69 -7.61
CA CYS A 22 -21.74 13.12 -7.50
C CYS A 22 -21.17 13.85 -8.74
N GLY A 23 -22.04 14.46 -9.54
CA GLY A 23 -21.65 15.11 -10.80
C GLY A 23 -20.69 16.30 -10.67
N ARG A 24 -20.46 16.80 -9.45
CA ARG A 24 -19.46 17.85 -9.19
C ARG A 24 -18.12 17.25 -8.82
N CYS A 25 -17.99 16.63 -7.65
CA CYS A 25 -16.68 16.18 -7.17
C CYS A 25 -16.23 14.80 -7.65
N SER A 26 -17.15 13.97 -8.18
CA SER A 26 -16.91 12.55 -8.53
C SER A 26 -16.31 11.66 -7.42
N ALA A 27 -16.20 12.16 -6.19
CA ALA A 27 -15.54 11.50 -5.07
C ALA A 27 -16.51 10.82 -4.09
N VAL A 28 -17.82 10.85 -4.38
CA VAL A 28 -18.87 10.23 -3.55
C VAL A 28 -19.91 9.59 -4.46
N GLN A 29 -20.48 8.48 -4.02
CA GLN A 29 -21.49 7.70 -4.75
C GLN A 29 -22.82 7.66 -4.01
N TYR A 30 -23.92 7.64 -4.77
CA TYR A 30 -25.29 7.54 -4.26
C TYR A 30 -26.09 6.53 -5.08
N CYS A 31 -27.02 5.82 -4.45
CA CYS A 31 -27.94 4.93 -5.17
C CYS A 31 -29.21 5.64 -5.68
N SER A 32 -29.44 6.89 -5.28
CA SER A 32 -30.57 7.70 -5.75
C SER A 32 -30.29 9.20 -5.58
N ALA A 33 -30.92 10.04 -6.41
CA ALA A 33 -30.86 11.50 -6.28
C ALA A 33 -31.44 11.98 -4.94
N ALA A 34 -32.43 11.26 -4.40
CA ALA A 34 -32.98 11.54 -3.07
C ALA A 34 -31.92 11.42 -1.98
N HIS A 35 -31.09 10.37 -2.01
CA HIS A 35 -30.00 10.20 -1.04
C HIS A 35 -28.91 11.27 -1.19
N GLN A 36 -28.59 11.69 -2.41
CA GLN A 36 -27.68 12.82 -2.64
C GLN A 36 -28.22 14.11 -2.03
N THR A 37 -29.51 14.42 -2.24
CA THR A 37 -30.16 15.61 -1.66
C THR A 37 -30.18 15.57 -0.14
N GLN A 38 -30.46 14.40 0.46
CA GLN A 38 -30.44 14.21 1.91
C GLN A 38 -29.05 14.36 2.51
N ASP A 39 -28.01 13.93 1.79
CA ASP A 39 -26.61 14.03 2.21
C ASP A 39 -25.97 15.39 1.91
N SER A 40 -26.62 16.22 1.08
CA SER A 40 -26.09 17.48 0.55
C SER A 40 -25.46 18.39 1.61
N LYS A 41 -26.10 18.58 2.76
CA LYS A 41 -25.58 19.42 3.85
C LYS A 41 -24.27 18.92 4.43
N GLN A 42 -24.09 17.60 4.54
CA GLN A 42 -22.86 17.00 5.06
C GLN A 42 -21.78 16.89 3.97
N HIS A 43 -22.19 16.58 2.74
CA HIS A 43 -21.31 16.41 1.61
C HIS A 43 -20.71 17.72 1.07
N LEU A 44 -21.50 18.81 1.04
CA LEU A 44 -21.17 20.06 0.35
C LEU A 44 -19.78 20.64 0.73
N PRO A 45 -19.35 20.70 2.00
CA PRO A 45 -18.02 21.23 2.36
C PRO A 45 -16.86 20.39 1.81
N ALA A 46 -17.01 19.07 1.76
CA ALA A 46 -16.00 18.20 1.16
C ALA A 46 -16.04 18.30 -0.37
N CYS A 47 -17.24 18.33 -0.95
CA CYS A 47 -17.48 18.47 -2.38
C CYS A 47 -16.82 19.73 -2.95
N SER A 48 -17.03 20.90 -2.32
CA SER A 48 -16.42 22.16 -2.75
C SER A 48 -14.90 22.10 -2.70
N ARG A 49 -14.31 21.60 -1.59
CA ARG A 49 -12.84 21.49 -1.47
C ARG A 49 -12.21 20.60 -2.55
N ILE A 50 -12.88 19.50 -2.90
CA ILE A 50 -12.44 18.62 -3.99
C ILE A 50 -12.57 19.34 -5.33
N TRP A 51 -13.72 19.98 -5.57
CA TRP A 51 -13.97 20.71 -6.81
C TRP A 51 -13.00 21.86 -7.05
N ASP A 52 -12.65 22.61 -6.01
CA ASP A 52 -11.70 23.73 -6.08
C ASP A 52 -10.29 23.29 -6.50
N ARG A 53 -9.97 22.00 -6.35
CA ARG A 53 -8.72 21.39 -6.83
C ARG A 53 -8.89 20.68 -8.17
N LEU A 54 -10.02 20.01 -8.38
CA LEU A 54 -10.30 19.22 -9.57
C LEU A 54 -10.60 20.09 -10.80
N SER A 55 -11.35 21.18 -10.64
CA SER A 55 -11.78 22.03 -11.76
C SER A 55 -10.61 22.65 -12.53
N PRO A 56 -9.56 23.21 -11.88
CA PRO A 56 -8.39 23.70 -12.61
C PRO A 56 -7.62 22.59 -13.35
N ILE A 57 -7.53 21.39 -12.76
CA ILE A 57 -6.87 20.23 -13.39
C ILE A 57 -7.62 19.84 -14.67
N GLN A 58 -8.95 19.73 -14.60
CA GLN A 58 -9.79 19.38 -15.75
C GLN A 58 -9.70 20.43 -16.87
N GLN A 59 -9.72 21.72 -16.51
CA GLN A 59 -9.56 22.80 -17.49
C GLN A 59 -8.20 22.74 -18.20
N CYS A 60 -7.12 22.39 -17.50
CA CYS A 60 -5.81 22.20 -18.12
C CYS A 60 -5.75 20.98 -19.04
N GLU A 61 -6.48 19.91 -18.73
CA GLU A 61 -6.54 18.67 -19.53
C GLU A 61 -7.41 18.80 -20.79
N GLU A 62 -8.42 19.69 -20.78
CA GLU A 62 -9.34 19.95 -21.90
C GLU A 62 -8.79 20.93 -22.95
N LEU A 63 -7.64 21.58 -22.71
CA LEU A 63 -7.04 22.50 -23.68
C LEU A 63 -6.59 21.73 -24.94
N PRO A 64 -7.07 22.11 -26.14
CA PRO A 64 -6.62 21.51 -27.39
C PRO A 64 -5.10 21.67 -27.55
N LEU A 65 -4.42 20.62 -28.06
CA LEU A 65 -2.97 20.67 -28.32
C LEU A 65 -2.56 21.88 -29.19
N ASP A 66 -3.44 22.33 -30.08
CA ASP A 66 -3.19 23.43 -31.01
C ASP A 66 -3.10 24.80 -30.32
N ASP A 67 -3.78 25.01 -29.20
CA ASP A 67 -3.72 26.28 -28.43
C ASP A 67 -2.44 26.39 -27.58
N ILE A 68 -1.84 25.26 -27.20
CA ILE A 68 -0.60 25.20 -26.40
C ILE A 68 0.63 25.47 -27.28
N LEU A 69 0.53 25.20 -28.58
CA LEU A 69 1.61 25.39 -29.56
C LEU A 69 1.55 26.74 -30.30
N SER A 70 0.65 27.65 -29.91
CA SER A 70 0.58 28.98 -30.50
C SER A 70 1.88 29.75 -30.25
N VAL A 71 2.48 30.20 -31.36
CA VAL A 71 3.86 30.68 -31.52
C VAL A 71 4.17 31.98 -30.75
N ASP A 72 3.17 32.61 -30.14
CA ASP A 72 3.33 33.89 -29.43
C ASP A 72 3.65 33.77 -27.93
N SER A 73 3.87 32.55 -27.41
CA SER A 73 4.30 32.37 -26.01
C SER A 73 5.83 32.53 -25.87
N PRO A 74 6.33 33.46 -25.02
CA PRO A 74 7.72 33.90 -25.04
C PRO A 74 8.65 32.95 -24.26
N ILE A 75 8.61 31.64 -24.53
CA ILE A 75 9.54 30.68 -23.90
C ILE A 75 9.78 29.49 -24.86
N THR A 76 10.50 29.71 -25.95
CA THR A 76 11.02 28.60 -26.78
C THR A 76 12.54 28.70 -26.89
N SER A 77 13.25 27.87 -26.13
CA SER A 77 14.57 27.40 -26.59
C SER A 77 14.96 26.05 -25.99
N SER A 78 15.26 25.13 -26.91
CA SER A 78 16.18 23.98 -26.86
C SER A 78 15.89 22.81 -25.91
N ILE A 79 15.65 21.62 -26.49
CA ILE A 79 16.29 20.29 -26.22
C ILE A 79 15.63 19.21 -27.12
N PRO A 80 16.34 18.13 -27.51
CA PRO A 80 16.21 17.50 -28.83
C PRO A 80 15.15 16.38 -28.93
N ALA A 81 14.75 16.16 -30.18
CA ALA A 81 13.80 15.17 -30.65
C ALA A 81 14.36 13.74 -30.56
N ASP A 82 14.15 13.09 -29.43
CA ASP A 82 14.11 11.62 -29.39
C ASP A 82 13.36 11.17 -28.12
N ASN A 83 12.03 11.13 -28.18
CA ASN A 83 11.19 10.39 -27.25
C ASN A 83 9.80 10.17 -27.84
N THR A 84 9.43 8.91 -28.03
CA THR A 84 8.22 8.40 -28.71
C THR A 84 6.93 8.52 -27.89
N TYR A 85 6.86 9.49 -26.98
CA TYR A 85 5.62 9.90 -26.33
C TYR A 85 5.51 11.42 -26.47
N PRO A 86 4.32 11.99 -26.71
CA PRO A 86 4.13 13.43 -26.62
C PRO A 86 4.34 13.83 -25.15
N VAL A 87 5.60 14.08 -24.79
CA VAL A 87 5.95 14.73 -23.55
C VAL A 87 5.41 16.14 -23.71
N PHE A 88 4.27 16.42 -23.08
CA PHE A 88 3.79 17.79 -22.87
C PHE A 88 4.88 18.55 -22.11
N ASN A 89 5.81 19.16 -22.83
CA ASN A 89 6.83 20.07 -22.32
C ASN A 89 6.23 21.45 -22.07
N THR A 90 5.08 21.50 -21.39
CA THR A 90 4.62 22.75 -20.79
C THR A 90 5.52 23.05 -19.59
N HIS A 91 6.06 24.26 -19.62
CA HIS A 91 7.03 24.90 -18.72
C HIS A 91 7.03 24.38 -17.27
N GLY A 92 8.22 24.26 -16.67
CA GLY A 92 8.41 23.71 -15.31
C GLY A 92 7.51 24.31 -14.22
N THR A 93 7.03 25.54 -14.38
CA THR A 93 6.06 26.18 -13.48
C THR A 93 4.63 25.61 -13.59
N VAL A 94 4.15 25.32 -14.81
CA VAL A 94 2.82 24.70 -15.04
C VAL A 94 2.80 23.28 -14.50
N ARG A 95 3.88 22.50 -14.71
CA ARG A 95 4.03 21.17 -14.13
C ARG A 95 4.06 21.18 -12.60
N GLN A 96 4.72 22.17 -11.98
CA GLN A 96 4.75 22.30 -10.51
C GLN A 96 3.38 22.66 -9.94
N VAL A 97 2.62 23.53 -10.61
CA VAL A 97 1.25 23.88 -10.17
C VAL A 97 0.31 22.69 -10.32
N ASP A 98 0.35 21.98 -11.45
CA ASP A 98 -0.42 20.75 -11.67
C ASP A 98 -0.08 19.67 -10.62
N GLN A 99 1.21 19.45 -10.34
CA GLN A 99 1.66 18.53 -9.30
C GLN A 99 1.11 18.92 -7.92
N SER A 100 1.24 20.19 -7.52
CA SER A 100 0.78 20.67 -6.21
C SER A 100 -0.73 20.51 -6.06
N LEU A 101 -1.50 20.83 -7.11
CA LEU A 101 -2.94 20.66 -7.13
C LEU A 101 -3.34 19.19 -7.02
N ARG A 102 -2.69 18.29 -7.78
CA ARG A 102 -2.95 16.84 -7.70
C ARG A 102 -2.60 16.27 -6.34
N MET A 103 -1.45 16.61 -5.78
CA MET A 103 -1.07 16.18 -4.42
C MET A 103 -2.06 16.69 -3.37
N SER A 104 -2.51 17.94 -3.49
CA SER A 104 -3.55 18.50 -2.62
C SER A 104 -4.87 17.73 -2.76
N LEU A 105 -5.30 17.42 -3.99
CA LEU A 105 -6.50 16.65 -4.28
C LEU A 105 -6.42 15.22 -3.72
N ILE A 106 -5.26 14.56 -3.89
CA ILE A 106 -4.98 13.24 -3.33
C ILE A 106 -5.14 13.26 -1.81
N GLY A 107 -4.52 14.21 -1.13
CA GLY A 107 -4.62 14.35 0.33
C GLY A 107 -6.06 14.58 0.81
N ILE A 108 -6.87 15.37 0.07
CA ILE A 108 -8.29 15.56 0.38
C ILE A 108 -9.08 14.25 0.19
N CYS A 109 -8.82 13.54 -0.91
CA CYS A 109 -9.51 12.29 -1.24
C CYS A 109 -9.19 11.17 -0.23
N ILE A 110 -7.94 11.07 0.22
CA ILE A 110 -7.51 10.14 1.28
C ILE A 110 -8.23 10.47 2.60
N LYS A 111 -8.35 11.75 2.95
CA LYS A 111 -9.06 12.18 4.16
C LYS A 111 -10.53 11.80 4.11
N GLN A 112 -11.16 11.95 2.94
CA GLN A 112 -12.57 11.61 2.71
C GLN A 112 -12.83 10.10 2.83
N ASN A 113 -11.87 9.26 2.43
CA ASN A 113 -11.87 7.80 2.66
C ASN A 113 -13.17 7.09 2.26
N THR A 114 -13.71 7.45 1.09
CA THR A 114 -14.78 6.70 0.42
C THR A 114 -14.16 5.91 -0.72
N HIS A 115 -14.80 4.82 -1.17
CA HIS A 115 -14.29 4.06 -2.32
C HIS A 115 -14.10 4.97 -3.56
N ALA A 116 -15.07 5.86 -3.84
CA ALA A 116 -15.00 6.80 -4.95
C ALA A 116 -13.88 7.85 -4.78
N SER A 117 -13.65 8.38 -3.57
CA SER A 117 -12.56 9.34 -3.35
C SER A 117 -11.19 8.67 -3.48
N LEU A 118 -11.01 7.47 -2.94
CA LEU A 118 -9.75 6.73 -3.07
C LEU A 118 -9.50 6.32 -4.52
N LYS A 119 -10.54 5.92 -5.27
CA LYS A 119 -10.42 5.68 -6.72
C LYS A 119 -9.95 6.94 -7.45
N LEU A 120 -10.56 8.09 -7.17
CA LEU A 120 -10.12 9.37 -7.74
C LEU A 120 -8.65 9.68 -7.36
N ALA A 121 -8.27 9.46 -6.10
CA ALA A 121 -6.89 9.64 -5.66
C ALA A 121 -5.93 8.75 -6.46
N ILE A 122 -6.25 7.47 -6.66
CA ILE A 122 -5.46 6.55 -7.48
C ILE A 122 -5.29 7.09 -8.90
N GLU A 123 -6.37 7.56 -9.55
CA GLU A 123 -6.26 8.14 -10.90
C GLU A 123 -5.29 9.33 -10.92
N GLN A 124 -5.37 10.22 -9.93
CA GLN A 124 -4.45 11.36 -9.86
C GLN A 124 -3.01 10.94 -9.64
N ILE A 125 -2.76 9.94 -8.78
CA ILE A 125 -1.41 9.43 -8.58
C ILE A 125 -0.94 8.70 -9.85
N ARG A 126 -1.81 7.98 -10.59
CA ARG A 126 -1.46 7.34 -11.88
C ARG A 126 -0.96 8.39 -12.87
N MET A 127 -1.64 9.53 -12.95
CA MET A 127 -1.18 10.65 -13.77
C MET A 127 0.20 11.15 -13.32
N LEU A 128 0.42 11.34 -12.02
CA LEU A 128 1.75 11.74 -11.50
C LEU A 128 2.84 10.70 -11.78
N ALA A 129 2.52 9.41 -11.71
CA ALA A 129 3.47 8.32 -11.99
C ALA A 129 3.82 8.24 -13.48
N ARG A 130 2.84 8.43 -14.37
CA ARG A 130 3.06 8.54 -15.83
C ARG A 130 4.06 9.63 -16.17
N TYR A 131 3.99 10.76 -15.46
CA TYR A 131 4.93 11.87 -15.60
C TYR A 131 6.23 11.70 -14.81
N ARG A 132 6.42 10.56 -14.13
CA ARG A 132 7.57 10.27 -13.24
C ARG A 132 7.76 11.31 -12.13
N ILE A 133 6.68 11.98 -11.73
CA ILE A 133 6.67 13.01 -10.69
C ILE A 133 6.58 12.35 -9.30
N ALA A 134 5.85 11.25 -9.19
CA ALA A 134 5.69 10.49 -7.96
C ALA A 134 6.07 9.02 -8.19
N PRO A 135 6.73 8.36 -7.22
CA PRO A 135 7.01 6.94 -7.31
C PRO A 135 5.70 6.13 -7.27
N PRO A 136 5.61 4.99 -8.01
CA PRO A 136 4.49 4.04 -7.97
C PRO A 136 4.09 3.50 -6.59
N LEU A 137 4.87 3.80 -5.56
CA LEU A 137 4.68 3.36 -4.19
C LEU A 137 3.85 4.33 -3.35
N PHE A 138 3.62 5.54 -3.86
CA PHE A 138 2.73 6.48 -3.21
C PHE A 138 1.30 5.92 -3.09
N PHE A 139 0.97 4.93 -3.91
CA PHE A 139 -0.32 4.26 -4.06
C PHE A 139 -0.56 3.18 -3.01
N VAL A 140 0.50 2.56 -2.51
CA VAL A 140 0.44 1.28 -1.80
C VAL A 140 -0.53 1.29 -0.59
N PRO A 141 -0.49 2.28 0.32
CA PRO A 141 -1.45 2.33 1.43
C PRO A 141 -2.91 2.52 0.97
N ILE A 142 -3.13 3.24 -0.14
CA ILE A 142 -4.47 3.48 -0.69
C ILE A 142 -5.00 2.20 -1.35
N LEU A 143 -4.16 1.49 -2.10
CA LEU A 143 -4.48 0.22 -2.73
C LEU A 143 -4.85 -0.84 -1.69
N LEU A 144 -4.08 -0.94 -0.61
CA LEU A 144 -4.40 -1.79 0.54
C LEU A 144 -5.80 -1.49 1.10
N ARG A 145 -6.13 -0.20 1.26
CA ARG A 145 -7.45 0.21 1.77
C ARG A 145 -8.59 -0.16 0.83
N MET A 146 -8.32 -0.20 -0.47
CA MET A 146 -9.28 -0.62 -1.51
C MET A 146 -9.36 -2.14 -1.69
N GLY A 147 -8.60 -2.93 -0.94
CA GLY A 147 -8.55 -4.38 -1.12
C GLY A 147 -7.81 -4.82 -2.39
N ALA A 148 -6.97 -3.95 -2.96
CA ALA A 148 -6.14 -4.26 -4.11
C ALA A 148 -4.77 -4.79 -3.67
N ASP A 149 -4.77 -5.84 -2.85
CA ASP A 149 -3.59 -6.44 -2.21
C ASP A 149 -2.62 -7.06 -3.24
N GLY A 150 -3.13 -7.66 -4.32
CA GLY A 150 -2.30 -8.18 -5.42
C GLY A 150 -1.53 -7.07 -6.15
N ILE A 151 -2.24 -6.00 -6.54
CA ILE A 151 -1.62 -4.81 -7.16
C ILE A 151 -0.58 -4.21 -6.21
N CYS A 152 -0.92 -4.08 -4.93
CA CYS A 152 -0.03 -3.57 -3.90
C CYS A 152 1.27 -4.39 -3.81
N TYR A 153 1.16 -5.72 -3.71
CA TYR A 153 2.32 -6.61 -3.65
C TYR A 153 3.21 -6.48 -4.88
N ASN A 154 2.60 -6.47 -6.06
CA ASN A 154 3.35 -6.38 -7.31
C ASN A 154 4.16 -5.08 -7.41
N LEU A 155 3.58 -3.95 -6.99
CA LEU A 155 4.30 -2.67 -6.94
C LEU A 155 5.47 -2.70 -5.94
N LEU A 156 5.29 -3.34 -4.78
CA LEU A 156 6.36 -3.54 -3.81
C LEU A 156 7.47 -4.44 -4.37
N SER A 157 7.12 -5.48 -5.13
CA SER A 157 8.11 -6.35 -5.80
C SER A 157 8.89 -5.59 -6.88
N ILE A 158 8.22 -4.72 -7.65
CA ILE A 158 8.87 -3.88 -8.66
C ILE A 158 9.80 -2.84 -8.03
N GLU A 159 9.39 -2.17 -6.94
CA GLU A 159 10.29 -1.25 -6.22
C GLU A 159 11.57 -1.93 -5.78
N ARG A 160 11.46 -3.14 -5.23
CA ARG A 160 12.65 -3.91 -4.83
C ARG A 160 13.59 -4.07 -6.03
N ARG A 161 13.06 -4.43 -7.19
CA ARG A 161 13.83 -4.59 -8.43
C ARG A 161 14.42 -3.27 -8.92
N ILE A 162 13.69 -2.16 -8.80
CA ILE A 162 14.20 -0.81 -9.10
C ILE A 162 15.38 -0.48 -8.19
N THR A 163 15.22 -0.66 -6.88
CA THR A 163 16.24 -0.34 -5.89
C THR A 163 17.50 -1.22 -6.06
N ALA A 164 17.34 -2.50 -6.40
CA ALA A 164 18.45 -3.38 -6.74
C ALA A 164 19.19 -2.90 -8.00
N CYS A 165 18.43 -2.60 -9.06
CA CYS A 165 18.96 -2.07 -10.32
C CYS A 165 19.73 -0.76 -10.10
N GLU A 166 19.22 0.17 -9.28
CA GLU A 166 19.91 1.42 -8.97
C GLU A 166 21.24 1.20 -8.24
N LYS A 167 21.30 0.24 -7.31
CA LYS A 167 22.54 -0.08 -6.57
C LYS A 167 23.61 -0.71 -7.43
N GLU A 168 23.22 -1.52 -8.40
CA GLU A 168 24.13 -2.18 -9.33
C GLU A 168 24.65 -1.21 -10.42
N GLY A 169 24.25 0.06 -10.37
CA GLY A 169 24.55 1.02 -11.43
C GLY A 169 23.84 0.67 -12.74
N GLY A 170 22.68 0.01 -12.63
CA GLY A 170 21.95 -0.54 -13.76
C GLY A 170 21.57 0.51 -14.80
N GLU A 171 21.53 0.05 -16.05
CA GLU A 171 21.27 0.90 -17.21
C GLU A 171 19.92 1.61 -17.11
N THR A 172 19.87 2.86 -17.59
CA THR A 172 18.63 3.67 -17.65
C THR A 172 17.49 2.93 -18.36
N VAL A 173 17.82 2.06 -19.31
CA VAL A 173 16.86 1.22 -20.05
C VAL A 173 16.17 0.20 -19.14
N ALA A 174 16.91 -0.44 -18.22
CA ALA A 174 16.36 -1.42 -17.28
C ALA A 174 15.38 -0.77 -16.29
N LEU A 175 15.75 0.39 -15.73
CA LEU A 175 14.86 1.18 -14.88
C LEU A 175 13.59 1.60 -15.61
N GLN A 176 13.71 2.07 -16.85
CA GLN A 176 12.55 2.46 -17.65
C GLN A 176 11.61 1.29 -17.98
N ARG A 177 12.13 0.06 -18.09
CA ARG A 177 11.29 -1.13 -18.22
C ARG A 177 10.49 -1.39 -16.94
N LEU A 178 11.13 -1.29 -15.77
CA LEU A 178 10.47 -1.51 -14.47
C LEU A 178 9.37 -0.47 -14.20
N TYR A 179 9.60 0.81 -14.54
CA TYR A 179 8.56 1.83 -14.40
C TYR A 179 7.36 1.59 -15.34
N ARG A 180 7.60 1.13 -16.57
CA ARG A 180 6.51 0.74 -17.49
C ARG A 180 5.72 -0.44 -16.94
N GLU A 181 6.42 -1.44 -16.40
CA GLU A 181 5.80 -2.58 -15.73
C GLU A 181 4.91 -2.14 -14.55
N ALA A 182 5.38 -1.23 -13.70
CA ALA A 182 4.58 -0.67 -12.62
C ALA A 182 3.33 0.06 -13.13
N GLN A 183 3.45 0.78 -14.26
CA GLN A 183 2.33 1.47 -14.87
C GLN A 183 1.29 0.49 -15.44
N SER A 184 1.73 -0.56 -16.15
CA SER A 184 0.89 -1.64 -16.65
C SER A 184 0.05 -2.27 -15.54
N ILE A 185 0.69 -2.60 -14.41
CA ILE A 185 0.01 -3.17 -13.24
C ILE A 185 -1.02 -2.22 -12.66
N MET A 186 -0.68 -0.92 -12.60
CA MET A 186 -1.64 0.10 -12.18
C MET A 186 -2.83 0.21 -13.13
N GLU A 187 -2.65 -0.05 -14.43
CA GLU A 187 -3.71 -0.03 -15.43
C GLU A 187 -4.57 -1.31 -15.43
N GLY A 188 -4.25 -2.27 -14.56
CA GLY A 188 -4.99 -3.51 -14.37
C GLY A 188 -4.50 -4.66 -15.24
N GLU A 189 -3.31 -4.54 -15.83
CA GLU A 189 -2.68 -5.67 -16.51
C GLU A 189 -2.28 -6.74 -15.48
N GLU A 190 -2.66 -7.98 -15.75
CA GLU A 190 -2.30 -9.12 -14.91
C GLU A 190 -0.78 -9.31 -14.91
N PHE A 191 -0.22 -9.41 -13.70
CA PHE A 191 1.19 -9.69 -13.52
C PHE A 191 1.37 -11.15 -13.12
N GLY A 192 1.97 -11.94 -14.01
CA GLY A 192 2.14 -13.40 -13.84
C GLY A 192 3.19 -13.82 -12.81
N CYS A 193 3.43 -13.03 -11.76
CA CYS A 193 4.38 -13.41 -10.72
C CYS A 193 3.71 -14.37 -9.73
N ASP A 194 4.31 -15.54 -9.54
CA ASP A 194 3.94 -16.40 -8.41
C ASP A 194 4.38 -15.71 -7.11
N VAL A 195 3.43 -15.13 -6.41
CA VAL A 195 3.63 -14.39 -5.17
C VAL A 195 4.32 -15.23 -4.11
N PHE A 196 3.99 -16.51 -3.99
CA PHE A 196 4.57 -17.37 -2.95
C PHE A 196 6.01 -17.75 -3.29
N GLU A 197 6.29 -17.99 -4.56
CA GLU A 197 7.65 -18.22 -5.02
C GLU A 197 8.48 -16.95 -4.90
N ASP A 198 7.95 -15.79 -5.30
CA ASP A 198 8.64 -14.51 -5.15
C ASP A 198 8.92 -14.25 -3.66
N LEU A 199 7.93 -14.35 -2.77
CA LEU A 199 8.12 -14.20 -1.32
C LEU A 199 9.25 -15.06 -0.75
N ARG A 200 9.51 -16.26 -1.30
CA ARG A 200 10.65 -17.08 -0.84
C ARG A 200 11.98 -16.38 -1.05
N HIS A 201 12.09 -15.58 -2.09
CA HIS A 201 13.24 -14.76 -2.43
C HIS A 201 13.27 -13.42 -1.66
N TRP A 202 12.18 -13.02 -0.98
CA TRP A 202 12.11 -11.76 -0.23
C TRP A 202 12.92 -11.74 1.08
N VAL A 203 13.54 -12.85 1.49
CA VAL A 203 14.34 -12.86 2.74
C VAL A 203 15.77 -12.34 2.54
N PHE A 204 16.24 -12.25 1.30
CA PHE A 204 17.60 -11.80 0.96
C PHE A 204 17.61 -10.31 0.63
N TRP A 205 17.53 -9.45 1.63
CA TRP A 205 17.54 -8.00 1.39
C TRP A 205 18.95 -7.45 1.25
N SER A 206 19.35 -7.19 0.01
CA SER A 206 20.25 -6.10 -0.33
C SER A 206 19.88 -5.56 -1.71
N PRO A 207 19.32 -4.35 -1.82
CA PRO A 207 18.87 -3.43 -0.76
C PRO A 207 17.69 -3.92 0.08
N MET A 208 17.62 -3.46 1.34
CA MET A 208 16.33 -3.36 2.05
C MET A 208 15.43 -2.32 1.34
N PRO A 209 14.15 -2.62 1.07
CA PRO A 209 13.14 -1.64 0.64
C PRO A 209 13.03 -0.45 1.59
N SER A 210 12.33 0.59 1.16
CA SER A 210 12.02 1.72 2.05
C SER A 210 11.16 1.25 3.24
N PRO A 211 11.27 1.85 4.44
CA PRO A 211 10.45 1.46 5.59
C PRO A 211 8.93 1.52 5.31
N ARG A 212 8.51 2.38 4.38
CA ARG A 212 7.11 2.54 3.94
C ARG A 212 6.62 1.26 3.30
N SER A 213 7.45 0.73 2.43
CA SER A 213 7.18 -0.46 1.66
C SER A 213 7.22 -1.70 2.54
N MET A 214 8.09 -1.74 3.53
CA MET A 214 8.06 -2.81 4.53
C MET A 214 6.79 -2.77 5.37
N ALA A 215 6.38 -1.59 5.85
CA ALA A 215 5.15 -1.45 6.62
C ALA A 215 3.96 -1.92 5.79
N ALA A 216 3.86 -1.48 4.54
CA ALA A 216 2.85 -1.96 3.63
C ALA A 216 2.89 -3.48 3.41
N LEU A 217 4.08 -4.07 3.24
CA LEU A 217 4.21 -5.52 3.11
C LEU A 217 3.72 -6.24 4.36
N VAL A 218 3.99 -5.73 5.57
CA VAL A 218 3.46 -6.31 6.82
C VAL A 218 1.93 -6.35 6.79
N PHE A 219 1.29 -5.29 6.29
CA PHE A 219 -0.18 -5.24 6.13
C PHE A 219 -0.68 -6.18 5.03
N VAL A 220 -0.04 -6.22 3.85
CA VAL A 220 -0.38 -7.18 2.78
C VAL A 220 -0.33 -8.61 3.31
N LEU A 221 0.76 -8.96 4.00
CA LEU A 221 0.95 -10.27 4.59
C LEU A 221 -0.10 -10.56 5.67
N GLN A 222 -0.52 -9.56 6.45
CA GLN A 222 -1.58 -9.76 7.44
C GLN A 222 -2.91 -10.15 6.80
N VAL A 223 -3.32 -9.44 5.74
CA VAL A 223 -4.57 -9.74 5.03
C VAL A 223 -4.55 -11.18 4.49
N TRP A 224 -3.42 -11.58 3.92
CA TRP A 224 -3.20 -12.94 3.43
C TRP A 224 -3.19 -14.01 4.53
N ILE A 225 -2.59 -13.69 5.68
CA ILE A 225 -2.58 -14.55 6.85
C ILE A 225 -4.01 -14.75 7.37
N ASP A 226 -4.81 -13.70 7.46
CA ASP A 226 -6.20 -13.77 7.92
C ASP A 226 -7.04 -14.70 7.01
N ASP A 227 -6.93 -14.54 5.69
CA ASP A 227 -7.61 -15.40 4.71
C ASP A 227 -7.22 -16.89 4.89
N LEU A 228 -5.93 -17.16 5.07
CA LEU A 228 -5.44 -18.52 5.28
C LEU A 228 -5.81 -19.08 6.65
N GLU A 229 -5.83 -18.26 7.70
CA GLU A 229 -6.29 -18.67 9.03
C GLU A 229 -7.76 -19.09 8.98
N ASN A 230 -8.61 -18.31 8.31
CA ASN A 230 -10.01 -18.64 8.10
C ASN A 230 -10.16 -19.97 7.35
N ALA A 231 -9.40 -20.17 6.26
CA ALA A 231 -9.41 -21.41 5.50
C ALA A 231 -8.96 -22.63 6.33
N VAL A 232 -7.83 -22.52 7.04
CA VAL A 232 -7.29 -23.59 7.89
C VAL A 232 -8.24 -23.90 9.05
N GLN A 233 -8.86 -22.87 9.66
CA GLN A 233 -9.85 -23.05 10.71
C GLN A 233 -11.09 -23.79 10.19
N PHE A 234 -11.59 -23.43 9.01
CA PHE A 234 -12.70 -24.13 8.37
C PHE A 234 -12.37 -25.62 8.15
N ASP A 235 -11.18 -25.93 7.63
CA ASP A 235 -10.76 -27.31 7.39
C ASP A 235 -10.70 -28.14 8.68
N ARG A 236 -10.17 -27.54 9.76
CA ARG A 236 -10.05 -28.21 11.07
C ARG A 236 -11.39 -28.44 11.74
N THR A 237 -12.31 -27.49 11.64
CA THR A 237 -13.51 -27.46 12.51
C THR A 237 -14.80 -27.83 11.78
N ILE A 238 -14.94 -27.41 10.52
CA ILE A 238 -16.22 -27.44 9.80
C ILE A 238 -16.20 -28.46 8.67
N ALA A 239 -15.10 -28.58 7.91
CA ALA A 239 -15.04 -29.42 6.71
C ALA A 239 -15.38 -30.89 7.00
N THR A 240 -14.88 -31.44 8.12
CA THR A 240 -15.18 -32.83 8.50
C THR A 240 -16.67 -33.06 8.79
N SER A 241 -17.35 -32.07 9.38
CA SER A 241 -18.79 -32.15 9.67
C SER A 241 -19.61 -32.00 8.38
N LEU A 242 -19.22 -31.07 7.50
CA LEU A 242 -19.89 -30.85 6.23
C LEU A 242 -19.72 -32.03 5.26
N ARG A 243 -18.54 -32.63 5.16
CA ARG A 243 -18.28 -33.82 4.31
C ARG A 243 -19.14 -35.04 4.66
N ARG A 244 -19.68 -35.10 5.89
CA ARG A 244 -20.64 -36.15 6.29
C ARG A 244 -22.07 -35.87 5.81
N LYS A 245 -22.39 -34.62 5.49
CA LYS A 245 -23.75 -34.15 5.17
C LYS A 245 -23.93 -33.69 3.73
N LEU A 246 -22.84 -33.27 3.09
CA LEU A 246 -22.78 -32.73 1.74
C LEU A 246 -21.84 -33.58 0.89
N ASN A 247 -22.03 -33.56 -0.42
CA ASN A 247 -21.07 -34.11 -1.37
C ASN A 247 -19.75 -33.32 -1.31
N TYR A 248 -18.67 -34.00 -1.67
CA TYR A 248 -17.32 -33.42 -1.69
C TYR A 248 -17.27 -32.13 -2.52
N ASP A 249 -17.91 -32.12 -3.68
CA ASP A 249 -17.91 -30.97 -4.60
C ASP A 249 -18.52 -29.71 -3.96
N THR A 250 -19.63 -29.82 -3.22
CA THR A 250 -20.21 -28.65 -2.54
C THR A 250 -19.32 -28.16 -1.41
N VAL A 251 -18.62 -29.05 -0.69
CA VAL A 251 -17.67 -28.64 0.35
C VAL A 251 -16.49 -27.89 -0.26
N GLU A 252 -15.95 -28.36 -1.39
CA GLU A 252 -14.85 -27.67 -2.08
C GLU A 252 -15.31 -26.34 -2.72
N ILE A 253 -16.56 -26.24 -3.18
CA ILE A 253 -17.16 -24.97 -3.60
C ILE A 253 -17.21 -23.99 -2.42
N ILE A 254 -17.76 -24.40 -1.26
CA ILE A 254 -17.81 -23.57 -0.05
C ILE A 254 -16.39 -23.14 0.36
N ARG A 255 -15.43 -24.06 0.33
CA ARG A 255 -14.02 -23.80 0.65
C ARG A 255 -13.43 -22.74 -0.29
N GLY A 256 -13.78 -22.77 -1.57
CA GLY A 256 -13.37 -21.78 -2.55
C GLY A 256 -13.88 -20.35 -2.28
N TYR A 257 -14.96 -20.20 -1.52
CA TYR A 257 -15.52 -18.89 -1.12
C TYR A 257 -14.96 -18.38 0.22
N LEU A 258 -14.02 -19.08 0.85
CA LEU A 258 -13.41 -18.64 2.11
C LEU A 258 -12.32 -17.58 1.91
N PHE A 259 -11.74 -17.52 0.71
CA PHE A 259 -10.73 -16.53 0.38
C PHE A 259 -11.42 -15.24 -0.07
N GLU A 260 -11.08 -14.13 0.57
CA GLU A 260 -11.63 -12.81 0.24
C GLU A 260 -10.70 -12.04 -0.71
N THR A 261 -9.38 -12.30 -0.66
CA THR A 261 -8.39 -11.62 -1.50
C THR A 261 -8.20 -12.26 -2.86
N GLU A 262 -7.97 -11.42 -3.86
CA GLU A 262 -7.74 -11.84 -5.25
C GLU A 262 -6.54 -12.79 -5.36
N VAL A 263 -5.46 -12.50 -4.64
CA VAL A 263 -4.24 -13.32 -4.63
C VAL A 263 -4.50 -14.73 -4.11
N MET A 264 -5.28 -14.85 -3.03
CA MET A 264 -5.62 -16.16 -2.45
C MET A 264 -6.58 -16.94 -3.35
N ILE A 265 -7.57 -16.26 -3.94
CA ILE A 265 -8.50 -16.86 -4.90
C ILE A 265 -7.74 -17.40 -6.12
N GLY A 266 -6.81 -16.61 -6.68
CA GLY A 266 -5.99 -17.00 -7.83
C GLY A 266 -5.11 -18.23 -7.55
N ASN A 267 -4.66 -18.39 -6.31
CA ASN A 267 -3.76 -19.48 -5.89
C ASN A 267 -4.46 -20.63 -5.15
N ARG A 268 -5.81 -20.68 -5.16
CA ARG A 268 -6.60 -21.66 -4.40
C ARG A 268 -6.15 -23.11 -4.55
N LYS A 269 -5.74 -23.54 -5.74
CA LYS A 269 -5.30 -24.92 -6.02
C LYS A 269 -4.02 -25.27 -5.26
N VAL A 270 -3.06 -24.34 -5.21
CA VAL A 270 -1.81 -24.52 -4.48
C VAL A 270 -2.07 -24.54 -2.97
N LEU A 271 -3.03 -23.74 -2.52
CA LEU A 271 -3.37 -23.59 -1.11
C LEU A 271 -4.17 -24.77 -0.56
N GLN A 272 -4.99 -25.46 -1.36
CA GLN A 272 -5.81 -26.58 -0.88
C GLN A 272 -5.01 -27.67 -0.16
N ASP A 273 -3.81 -27.99 -0.63
CA ASP A 273 -2.97 -29.06 -0.07
C ASP A 273 -1.89 -28.55 0.89
N ARG A 274 -1.61 -27.24 0.86
CA ARG A 274 -0.46 -26.64 1.56
C ARG A 274 -0.81 -25.45 2.45
N ALA A 275 -2.10 -25.12 2.64
CA ALA A 275 -2.54 -23.91 3.34
C ALA A 275 -1.86 -23.74 4.70
N GLU A 276 -1.77 -24.80 5.51
CA GLU A 276 -1.14 -24.71 6.83
C GLU A 276 0.37 -24.44 6.74
N LYS A 277 1.08 -25.08 5.80
CA LYS A 277 2.50 -24.84 5.58
C LYS A 277 2.74 -23.40 5.09
N VAL A 278 1.95 -22.96 4.11
CA VAL A 278 2.03 -21.59 3.56
C VAL A 278 1.70 -20.56 4.63
N LEU A 279 0.69 -20.79 5.46
CA LEU A 279 0.34 -19.93 6.59
C LEU A 279 1.52 -19.75 7.55
N GLN A 280 2.19 -20.84 7.94
CA GLN A 280 3.38 -20.76 8.80
C GLN A 280 4.54 -20.04 8.12
N GLU A 281 4.73 -20.25 6.82
CA GLU A 281 5.72 -19.51 6.03
C GLU A 281 5.40 -18.01 6.03
N LEU A 282 4.18 -17.59 5.71
CA LEU A 282 3.80 -16.17 5.70
C LEU A 282 3.97 -15.51 7.07
N LYS A 283 3.56 -16.16 8.16
CA LYS A 283 3.77 -15.63 9.53
C LYS A 283 5.25 -15.38 9.84
N ARG A 284 6.13 -16.29 9.41
CA ARG A 284 7.58 -16.11 9.56
C ARG A 284 8.10 -14.95 8.73
N HIS A 285 7.62 -14.78 7.49
CA HIS A 285 8.00 -13.64 6.66
C HIS A 285 7.51 -12.33 7.26
N GLN A 286 6.28 -12.28 7.75
CA GLN A 286 5.71 -11.09 8.38
C GLN A 286 6.51 -10.68 9.62
N ASP A 287 6.85 -11.63 10.50
CA ASP A 287 7.70 -11.37 11.67
C ASP A 287 9.08 -10.85 11.27
N TYR A 288 9.71 -11.46 10.26
CA TYR A 288 11.00 -11.01 9.74
C TYR A 288 10.93 -9.57 9.19
N VAL A 289 9.95 -9.28 8.33
CA VAL A 289 9.78 -7.96 7.70
C VAL A 289 9.49 -6.91 8.77
N LEU A 290 8.63 -7.23 9.75
CA LEU A 290 8.34 -6.33 10.85
C LEU A 290 9.61 -6.00 11.63
N LYS A 291 10.37 -7.01 12.06
CA LYS A 291 11.64 -6.82 12.77
C LYS A 291 12.65 -5.99 11.96
N ALA A 292 12.83 -6.29 10.68
CA ALA A 292 13.70 -5.55 9.77
C ALA A 292 13.24 -4.09 9.58
N SER A 293 11.94 -3.86 9.55
CA SER A 293 11.36 -2.52 9.42
C SER A 293 11.49 -1.69 10.68
N CYS A 294 11.37 -2.30 11.87
CA CYS A 294 11.63 -1.63 13.14
C CYS A 294 13.10 -1.23 13.27
N TYR A 295 14.02 -2.07 12.76
CA TYR A 295 15.44 -1.71 12.65
C TYR A 295 15.65 -0.50 11.74
N SER A 296 14.93 -0.44 10.62
CA SER A 296 15.13 0.64 9.64
C SER A 296 14.43 1.95 10.04
N ASN A 297 13.29 1.89 10.71
CA ASN A 297 12.51 3.05 11.11
C ASN A 297 11.62 2.80 12.33
N ARG A 298 12.25 2.75 13.51
CA ARG A 298 11.56 2.55 14.78
C ARG A 298 10.51 3.63 15.08
N GLU A 299 10.85 4.89 14.85
CA GLU A 299 9.99 6.02 15.21
C GLU A 299 8.66 5.98 14.45
N PHE A 300 8.69 5.57 13.17
CA PHE A 300 7.47 5.33 12.40
C PHE A 300 6.55 4.33 13.12
N TRP A 301 7.07 3.17 13.53
CA TRP A 301 6.28 2.13 14.21
C TRP A 301 5.77 2.59 15.57
N GLU A 302 6.60 3.28 16.35
CA GLU A 302 6.19 3.85 17.62
C GLU A 302 5.03 4.84 17.44
N GLN A 303 5.16 5.77 16.50
CA GLN A 303 4.10 6.73 16.18
C GLN A 303 2.84 6.06 15.62
N LEU A 304 2.98 5.00 14.81
CA LEU A 304 1.86 4.25 14.26
C LEU A 304 1.07 3.56 15.37
N ILE A 305 1.76 2.81 16.25
CA ILE A 305 1.14 1.99 17.29
C ILE A 305 0.57 2.83 18.42
N LEU A 306 1.35 3.79 18.94
CA LEU A 306 0.83 4.72 19.95
C LEU A 306 -0.35 5.51 19.36
N GLY A 307 -0.24 5.90 18.08
CA GLY A 307 -1.28 6.58 17.29
C GLY A 307 -2.59 5.84 17.33
N ALA A 308 -2.55 4.60 16.88
CA ALA A 308 -3.70 3.72 16.83
C ALA A 308 -4.25 3.40 18.24
N LYS A 309 -3.39 3.12 19.23
CA LYS A 309 -3.83 2.89 20.63
C LYS A 309 -4.58 4.10 21.20
N ALA A 310 -4.12 5.31 20.88
CA ALA A 310 -4.78 6.56 21.28
C ALA A 310 -5.96 6.95 20.37
N ARG A 311 -6.26 6.18 19.31
CA ARG A 311 -7.23 6.50 18.25
C ARG A 311 -6.99 7.87 17.58
N ILE A 312 -5.73 8.29 17.52
CA ILE A 312 -5.29 9.52 16.88
C ILE A 312 -4.94 9.18 15.42
N ILE A 313 -5.81 9.57 14.48
CA ILE A 313 -5.57 9.35 13.05
C ILE A 313 -4.57 10.37 12.51
N ASN A 314 -4.82 11.66 12.78
CA ASN A 314 -4.02 12.76 12.26
C ASN A 314 -3.14 13.39 13.35
N GLY A 315 -1.91 13.77 12.98
CA GLY A 315 -0.96 14.46 13.87
C GLY A 315 0.04 13.51 14.55
N ASN A 316 1.13 14.06 15.07
CA ASN A 316 2.13 13.27 15.78
C ASN A 316 1.72 13.11 17.24
N ILE A 317 1.99 11.95 17.82
CA ILE A 317 1.93 11.80 19.28
C ILE A 317 3.20 12.40 19.82
N GLY A 318 3.05 13.37 20.74
CA GLY A 318 4.14 14.19 21.26
C GLY A 318 5.40 13.37 21.47
N THR A 319 6.45 13.71 20.74
CA THR A 319 7.78 13.18 21.04
C THR A 319 8.19 13.76 22.40
N PRO A 320 8.60 12.93 23.38
CA PRO A 320 9.34 13.46 24.51
C PRO A 320 10.57 14.17 23.90
N ARG A 321 10.70 15.47 24.12
CA ARG A 321 11.93 16.20 23.84
C ARG A 321 13.03 15.64 24.76
N GLU A 322 13.68 14.55 24.38
CA GLU A 322 15.00 14.23 24.92
C GLU A 322 16.03 15.06 24.15
N ALA A 323 16.30 16.24 24.70
CA ALA A 323 17.49 17.00 24.38
C ALA A 323 18.71 16.21 24.87
N GLY A 324 19.32 15.41 23.99
CA GLY A 324 20.51 14.63 24.33
C GLY A 324 21.10 13.94 23.11
N ALA A 325 22.20 14.50 22.62
CA ALA A 325 23.08 14.02 21.54
C ALA A 325 22.88 12.55 21.10
N THR A 326 22.38 12.36 19.87
CA THR A 326 22.51 11.09 19.15
C THR A 326 23.43 11.28 17.95
N VAL A 327 24.47 10.45 17.93
CA VAL A 327 25.43 10.27 16.84
C VAL A 327 24.65 9.86 15.58
N GLY A 328 24.63 10.74 14.57
CA GLY A 328 24.46 10.44 13.14
C GLY A 328 23.55 9.28 12.69
N PHE A 329 22.32 9.16 13.22
CA PHE A 329 21.30 8.29 12.62
C PHE A 329 20.41 9.09 11.65
N PRO A 330 19.88 8.48 10.57
CA PRO A 330 19.06 9.19 9.60
C PRO A 330 17.79 9.73 10.28
N SER A 331 17.77 11.03 10.51
CA SER A 331 16.60 11.81 10.92
C SER A 331 15.44 11.56 9.96
N PHE A 332 14.26 11.12 10.44
CA PHE A 332 12.91 11.26 9.86
C PHE A 332 12.71 11.19 8.31
N SER A 333 13.65 10.67 7.53
CA SER A 333 13.85 11.14 6.15
C SER A 333 13.02 10.44 5.08
N GLY A 334 11.91 9.79 5.44
CA GLY A 334 11.16 8.95 4.49
C GLY A 334 9.64 8.95 4.58
N HIS A 335 9.02 9.54 5.61
CA HIS A 335 7.56 9.50 5.75
C HIS A 335 6.97 10.88 5.98
N ASN A 336 5.96 11.22 5.19
CA ASN A 336 5.11 12.36 5.48
C ASN A 336 4.05 11.96 6.53
N SER A 337 3.50 12.96 7.22
CA SER A 337 2.43 12.75 8.21
C SER A 337 1.15 12.14 7.61
N GLU A 338 1.01 12.21 6.28
CA GLU A 338 -0.12 11.66 5.53
C GLU A 338 -0.04 10.13 5.45
N ASP A 339 1.13 9.56 5.15
CA ASP A 339 1.38 8.12 5.10
C ASP A 339 1.04 7.47 6.45
N LEU A 340 1.52 8.09 7.53
CA LEU A 340 1.25 7.64 8.88
C LEU A 340 -0.26 7.66 9.20
N ALA A 341 -0.98 8.69 8.75
CA ALA A 341 -2.43 8.77 8.92
C ALA A 341 -3.17 7.66 8.14
N VAL A 342 -2.70 7.32 6.94
CA VAL A 342 -3.28 6.20 6.17
C VAL A 342 -3.03 4.87 6.87
N PHE A 343 -1.79 4.58 7.27
CA PHE A 343 -1.47 3.34 7.98
C PHE A 343 -2.20 3.22 9.31
N ARG A 344 -2.35 4.31 10.07
CA ARG A 344 -3.15 4.31 11.30
C ARG A 344 -4.61 4.00 11.02
N ARG A 345 -5.17 4.52 9.94
CA ARG A 345 -6.55 4.23 9.55
C ARG A 345 -6.70 2.76 9.15
N ILE A 346 -5.82 2.23 8.30
CA ILE A 346 -5.77 0.79 7.98
C ILE A 346 -5.72 -0.02 9.27
N LEU A 347 -4.81 0.33 10.17
CA LEU A 347 -4.63 -0.37 11.43
C LEU A 347 -5.85 -0.30 12.35
N LEU A 348 -6.56 0.84 12.42
CA LEU A 348 -7.78 0.97 13.21
C LEU A 348 -8.98 0.24 12.61
N ASP A 349 -9.00 0.12 11.28
CA ASP A 349 -10.06 -0.55 10.53
C ASP A 349 -9.83 -2.06 10.39
N ASP A 350 -8.62 -2.53 10.69
CA ASP A 350 -8.19 -3.92 10.71
C ASP A 350 -7.87 -4.37 12.14
N GLU A 351 -8.84 -5.02 12.78
CA GLU A 351 -8.67 -5.52 14.14
C GLU A 351 -7.58 -6.62 14.23
N SER A 352 -7.39 -7.42 13.18
CA SER A 352 -6.40 -8.49 13.15
C SER A 352 -4.99 -7.90 13.11
N ALA A 353 -4.72 -6.95 12.20
CA ALA A 353 -3.46 -6.23 12.16
C ALA A 353 -3.18 -5.46 13.45
N PHE A 354 -4.19 -4.78 14.01
CA PHE A 354 -4.06 -4.04 15.26
C PHE A 354 -3.62 -4.96 16.40
N ARG A 355 -4.28 -6.11 16.52
CA ARG A 355 -3.98 -7.12 17.55
C ARG A 355 -2.60 -7.73 17.33
N TYR A 356 -2.29 -8.18 16.12
CA TYR A 356 -0.99 -8.75 15.78
C TYR A 356 0.16 -7.80 16.16
N LEU A 357 0.09 -6.54 15.71
CA LEU A 357 1.14 -5.56 15.99
C LEU A 357 1.21 -5.20 17.48
N THR A 358 0.07 -5.02 18.13
CA THR A 358 0.02 -4.73 19.58
C THR A 358 0.64 -5.87 20.39
N ASP A 359 0.22 -7.11 20.13
CA ASP A 359 0.72 -8.31 20.80
C ASP A 359 2.21 -8.54 20.51
N PHE A 360 2.67 -8.23 19.30
CA PHE A 360 4.09 -8.28 18.94
C PHE A 360 4.89 -7.32 19.82
N PHE A 361 4.50 -6.05 19.88
CA PHE A 361 5.26 -5.04 20.63
C PHE A 361 5.12 -5.15 22.15
N GLU A 362 4.05 -5.77 22.65
CA GLU A 362 3.94 -6.12 24.07
C GLU A 362 4.85 -7.29 24.45
N ARG A 363 4.98 -8.28 23.57
CA ARG A 363 5.93 -9.41 23.76
C ARG A 363 7.38 -9.00 23.54
N GLN A 364 7.64 -8.09 22.60
CA GLN A 364 8.98 -7.66 22.21
C GLN A 364 9.14 -6.12 22.31
N PRO A 365 9.03 -5.54 23.52
CA PRO A 365 9.04 -4.08 23.71
C PRO A 365 10.37 -3.42 23.31
N LEU A 366 11.44 -4.20 23.19
CA LEU A 366 12.76 -3.76 22.73
C LEU A 366 12.71 -3.11 21.34
N TYR A 367 11.82 -3.58 20.46
CA TYR A 367 11.63 -3.03 19.11
C TYR A 367 10.93 -1.65 19.11
N LEU A 368 10.24 -1.26 20.20
CA LEU A 368 9.65 0.10 20.35
C LEU A 368 10.39 1.01 21.31
N LYS A 369 11.06 0.50 22.35
CA LYS A 369 11.70 1.32 23.40
C LYS A 369 13.15 1.70 23.09
N GLY A 370 13.76 0.97 22.15
CA GLY A 370 15.19 1.06 21.82
C GLY A 370 16.10 1.14 23.04
N PRO A 371 17.37 1.53 22.87
CA PRO A 371 18.34 1.51 23.95
C PRO A 371 18.16 2.75 24.84
N SER A 372 17.13 2.78 25.66
CA SER A 372 16.88 3.85 26.64
C SER A 372 17.90 3.85 27.82
N SER A 373 19.04 3.17 27.68
CA SER A 373 20.05 3.05 28.76
C SER A 373 21.46 2.68 28.28
N GLY A 374 21.98 3.32 27.22
CA GLY A 374 23.42 3.32 26.94
C GLY A 374 24.07 1.95 26.66
N ARG A 375 23.31 0.93 26.25
CA ARG A 375 23.84 -0.37 25.86
C ARG A 375 23.51 -0.65 24.39
N GLY A 376 24.44 -0.32 23.50
CA GLY A 376 24.40 -0.72 22.08
C GLY A 376 24.34 -2.25 21.84
N LEU A 377 24.47 -3.06 22.89
CA LEU A 377 24.38 -4.51 22.86
C LEU A 377 22.99 -5.04 22.46
N ASP A 378 21.91 -4.32 22.78
CA ASP A 378 20.55 -4.75 22.41
C ASP A 378 20.31 -4.62 20.89
N TRP A 379 20.95 -3.64 20.25
CA TRP A 379 20.93 -3.48 18.79
C TRP A 379 21.77 -4.53 18.07
N VAL A 380 22.92 -4.89 18.63
CA VAL A 380 23.72 -6.02 18.13
C VAL A 380 22.90 -7.31 18.20
N ARG A 381 22.07 -7.50 19.24
CA ARG A 381 21.18 -8.66 19.33
C ARG A 381 20.09 -8.66 18.26
N VAL A 382 19.40 -7.54 18.04
CA VAL A 382 18.40 -7.44 16.95
C VAL A 382 19.06 -7.68 15.59
N TRP A 383 20.22 -7.08 15.35
CA TRP A 383 20.98 -7.30 14.11
C TRP A 383 21.46 -8.74 13.95
N GLN A 384 21.95 -9.37 15.02
CA GLN A 384 22.34 -10.78 15.02
C GLN A 384 21.13 -11.71 14.83
N GLU A 385 19.96 -11.37 15.37
CA GLU A 385 18.74 -12.14 15.20
C GLU A 385 18.26 -12.06 13.74
N VAL A 386 18.17 -10.86 13.18
CA VAL A 386 17.83 -10.65 11.76
C VAL A 386 18.85 -11.35 10.86
N SER A 387 20.15 -11.20 11.13
CA SER A 387 21.22 -11.85 10.35
C SER A 387 21.18 -13.37 10.46
N ARG A 388 20.94 -13.92 11.66
CA ARG A 388 20.77 -15.38 11.85
C ARG A 388 19.56 -15.92 11.12
N LEU A 389 18.45 -15.17 11.09
CA LEU A 389 17.26 -15.54 10.31
C LEU A 389 17.58 -15.56 8.81
N THR A 390 18.41 -14.62 8.33
CA THR A 390 18.89 -14.61 6.94
C THR A 390 19.81 -15.82 6.65
N THR A 391 20.76 -16.13 7.54
CA THR A 391 21.73 -17.24 7.36
C THR A 391 21.07 -18.62 7.45
N ALA A 392 20.28 -18.88 8.50
CA ALA A 392 19.64 -20.18 8.71
C ALA A 392 18.69 -20.59 7.56
N ARG A 393 18.19 -19.60 6.82
CA ARG A 393 17.36 -19.85 5.64
C ARG A 393 18.17 -20.00 4.35
N SER A 394 19.33 -19.35 4.23
CA SER A 394 20.29 -19.60 3.16
C SER A 394 20.67 -21.08 3.12
N ASP A 395 20.95 -21.65 4.28
CA ASP A 395 21.30 -23.07 4.43
C ASP A 395 20.11 -23.96 4.03
N ALA A 396 18.89 -23.63 4.49
CA ALA A 396 17.68 -24.39 4.17
C ALA A 396 17.28 -24.36 2.68
N LEU A 397 17.62 -23.31 1.93
CA LEU A 397 17.35 -23.21 0.50
C LEU A 397 18.40 -23.95 -0.35
N GLN A 398 19.65 -24.03 0.13
CA GLN A 398 20.70 -24.85 -0.48
C GLN A 398 20.40 -26.35 -0.32
N ASP A 399 19.86 -26.77 0.83
CA ASP A 399 19.48 -28.17 1.07
C ASP A 399 18.22 -28.62 0.29
N GLY A 400 17.39 -27.69 -0.17
CA GLY A 400 16.15 -27.98 -0.92
C GLY A 400 16.32 -28.06 -2.43
N SER A 401 17.52 -27.82 -2.96
CA SER A 401 17.84 -27.78 -4.40
C SER A 401 18.69 -28.98 -4.89
N SER A 402 18.89 -29.98 -4.03
CA SER A 402 19.57 -31.24 -4.32
C SER A 402 18.61 -32.41 -4.59
#